data_AF-A0A367LVZ4-F1
#
_entry.id   AF-A0A367LVZ4-F1
#
_cell.length_a   1.000
_cell.length_b   1.000
_cell.length_c   1.000
_cell.angle_alpha   90.00
_cell.angle_beta   90.00
_cell.angle_gamma   90.00
#
_symmetry.space_group_name_H-M   'P 1'
#
loop_
_entity.id
_entity.type
_entity.pdbx_description
1 polymer ?
#
loop_
_entity_poly.entity_id
_entity_poly.type
_entity_poly.pdbx_seq_one_letter_code
_entity_poly.pdbx_strand_id
1 'polypeptide(L)'
;AERVAAPEYIRARYREALAEVPRLDGEDAAQRRQREVAYLALSRWLPAMLERKDRMSMAVGLEVRVPFCDHRLVEYVWNLPWALKSVAGESKSLLRRALRG
;
A
#
# COMPACT_ATOMS: atom_id res chain seq x y z
N ALA A 1 -5.81 -21.43 28.32
CA ALA A 1 -5.62 -20.61 27.11
C ALA A 1 -6.79 -19.64 27.02
N GLU A 2 -6.54 -18.34 27.14
CA GLU A 2 -7.56 -17.30 27.05
C GLU A 2 -8.13 -17.28 25.62
N ARG A 3 -9.44 -17.45 25.47
CA ARG A 3 -10.09 -17.44 24.15
C ARG A 3 -10.15 -16.00 23.66
N VAL A 4 -9.26 -15.65 22.74
CA VAL A 4 -9.32 -14.37 22.04
C VAL A 4 -10.62 -14.33 21.22
N ALA A 5 -11.49 -13.38 21.54
CA ALA A 5 -12.66 -13.11 20.73
C ALA A 5 -12.19 -12.51 19.38
N ALA A 6 -12.25 -13.32 18.33
CA ALA A 6 -11.61 -13.02 17.05
C ALA A 6 -12.06 -11.68 16.42
N PRO A 7 -13.36 -11.30 16.43
CA PRO A 7 -13.79 -10.01 15.90
C PRO A 7 -13.19 -8.80 16.63
N GLU A 8 -13.13 -8.87 17.96
CA GLU A 8 -12.59 -7.82 18.82
C GLU A 8 -11.10 -7.65 18.58
N TYR A 9 -10.37 -8.77 18.47
CA TYR A 9 -8.96 -8.77 18.14
C TYR A 9 -8.67 -8.16 16.77
N ILE A 10 -9.44 -8.54 15.73
CA ILE A 10 -9.28 -7.97 14.39
C ILE A 10 -9.50 -6.46 14.41
N ARG A 11 -10.53 -5.99 15.11
CA ARG A 11 -10.81 -4.55 15.27
C ARG A 11 -9.69 -3.83 16.01
N ALA A 12 -9.15 -4.42 17.07
CA ALA A 12 -8.03 -3.86 17.81
C ALA A 12 -6.78 -3.71 16.93
N ARG A 13 -6.38 -4.79 16.24
CA ARG A 13 -5.24 -4.77 15.29
C ARG A 13 -5.42 -3.76 14.16
N TYR A 14 -6.64 -3.64 13.63
CA TYR A 14 -6.94 -2.64 12.61
C TYR A 14 -6.75 -1.21 13.14
N ARG A 15 -7.25 -0.90 14.35
CA ARG A 15 -7.08 0.42 14.97
C ARG A 15 -5.62 0.76 15.26
N GLU A 16 -4.85 -0.21 15.76
CA GLU A 16 -3.42 -0.04 15.98
C GLU A 16 -2.68 0.27 14.69
N ALA A 17 -2.95 -0.49 13.62
CA ALA A 17 -2.34 -0.25 12.32
C ALA A 17 -2.73 1.13 11.73
N LEU A 18 -3.96 1.60 11.99
CA LEU A 18 -4.38 2.95 11.61
C LEU A 18 -3.68 4.06 12.43
N ALA A 19 -3.30 3.78 13.67
CA ALA A 19 -2.59 4.73 14.52
C ALA A 19 -1.13 4.94 14.07
N GLU A 20 -0.54 3.97 13.37
CA GLU A 20 0.81 4.07 12.78
C GLU A 20 0.86 4.97 11.53
N VAL A 21 -0.29 5.30 10.94
CA VAL A 21 -0.36 6.06 9.67
C VAL A 21 0.08 7.51 9.90
N PRO A 22 1.19 7.98 9.27
CA PRO A 22 1.59 9.37 9.35
C PRO A 22 0.48 10.28 8.80
N ARG A 23 0.25 11.44 9.41
CA ARG A 23 -0.74 12.43 8.93
C ARG A 23 -0.01 13.67 8.42
N LEU A 24 -0.57 14.32 7.41
CA LEU A 24 -0.08 15.62 6.95
C LEU A 24 -1.09 16.71 7.26
N ASP A 25 -0.58 17.91 7.52
CA ASP A 25 -1.41 19.10 7.69
C ASP A 25 -2.12 19.45 6.38
N GLY A 26 -3.37 19.88 6.49
CA GLY A 26 -4.18 20.29 5.33
C GLY A 26 -4.82 19.15 4.53
N GLU A 27 -4.65 17.88 4.93
CA GLU A 27 -5.37 16.77 4.28
C GLU A 27 -6.87 16.82 4.58
N ASP A 28 -7.72 16.68 3.56
CA ASP A 28 -9.15 16.46 3.73
C ASP A 28 -9.48 15.01 4.16
N ALA A 29 -10.76 14.72 4.43
CA ALA A 29 -11.18 13.38 4.87
C ALA A 29 -10.90 12.28 3.83
N ALA A 30 -11.01 12.58 2.54
CA ALA A 30 -10.76 11.61 1.47
C ALA A 30 -9.26 11.33 1.32
N GLN A 31 -8.42 12.37 1.38
CA GLN A 31 -6.96 12.27 1.34
C GLN A 31 -6.42 11.48 2.54
N ARG A 32 -6.93 11.78 3.75
CA ARG A 32 -6.62 11.00 4.95
C ARG A 32 -6.97 9.52 4.78
N ARG A 33 -8.15 9.23 4.23
CA ARG A 33 -8.59 7.85 3.98
C ARG A 33 -7.72 7.14 2.94
N GLN A 34 -7.34 7.83 1.87
CA GLN A 34 -6.44 7.29 0.84
C GLN A 34 -5.07 6.96 1.44
N ARG A 35 -4.54 7.82 2.31
CA ARG A 35 -3.27 7.57 3.00
C ARG A 35 -3.33 6.35 3.90
N GLU A 36 -4.41 6.19 4.69
CA GLU A 36 -4.62 5.00 5.51
C GLU A 36 -4.62 3.72 4.65
N VAL A 37 -5.39 3.71 3.57
CA VAL A 37 -5.47 2.55 2.67
C VAL A 37 -4.12 2.27 2.04
N ALA A 38 -3.39 3.29 1.57
CA ALA A 38 -2.06 3.13 0.99
C ALA A 38 -1.04 2.61 2.02
N TYR A 39 -1.07 3.13 3.25
CA TYR A 39 -0.21 2.67 4.34
C TYR A 39 -0.44 1.20 4.65
N LEU A 40 -1.70 0.80 4.81
CA LEU A 40 -2.07 -0.59 5.10
C LEU A 40 -1.74 -1.51 3.92
N ALA A 41 -1.91 -1.02 2.69
CA ALA A 41 -1.52 -1.76 1.49
C ALA A 41 -0.01 -2.05 1.48
N LEU A 42 0.82 -1.07 1.78
CA LEU A 42 2.28 -1.24 1.84
C LEU A 42 2.74 -2.08 3.04
N SER A 43 2.15 -1.85 4.22
CA SER A 43 2.66 -2.41 5.48
C SER A 43 2.04 -3.74 5.88
N ARG A 44 0.84 -4.09 5.38
CA ARG A 44 0.11 -5.32 5.77
C ARG A 44 -0.20 -6.23 4.59
N TRP A 45 -0.55 -5.66 3.44
CA TRP A 45 -0.97 -6.45 2.28
C TRP A 45 0.19 -6.85 1.34
N LEU A 46 1.08 -5.90 1.02
CA LEU A 46 2.21 -6.11 0.12
C LEU A 46 3.15 -7.23 0.62
N PRO A 47 3.53 -7.33 1.92
CA PRO A 47 4.41 -8.41 2.37
C PRO A 47 3.85 -9.81 2.07
N ALA A 48 2.55 -10.02 2.34
CA ALA A 48 1.88 -11.29 2.03
C ALA A 48 1.85 -11.59 0.52
N MET A 49 1.69 -10.55 -0.32
CA MET A 49 1.77 -10.71 -1.77
C MET A 49 3.17 -11.07 -2.25
N LEU A 50 4.20 -10.44 -1.71
CA LEU A 50 5.59 -10.71 -2.08
C LEU A 50 6.00 -12.14 -1.69
N GLU A 51 5.63 -12.57 -0.49
CA GLU A 51 5.85 -13.94 -0.03
C GLU A 51 5.19 -14.96 -0.96
N ARG A 52 3.93 -14.72 -1.35
CA ARG A 52 3.21 -15.60 -2.28
C ARG A 52 3.88 -15.62 -3.66
N LYS A 53 4.28 -14.45 -4.17
CA LYS A 53 4.98 -14.31 -5.44
C LYS A 53 6.29 -15.11 -5.44
N ASP A 54 7.09 -14.98 -4.38
CA ASP A 54 8.36 -15.70 -4.23
C ASP A 54 8.17 -17.21 -4.16
N ARG A 55 7.24 -17.70 -3.32
CA ARG A 55 6.95 -19.14 -3.24
C ARG A 55 6.53 -19.73 -4.58
N MET A 56 5.65 -19.04 -5.30
CA MET A 56 5.14 -19.52 -6.57
C MET A 56 6.21 -19.51 -7.67
N SER A 57 7.03 -18.47 -7.76
CA SER A 57 8.04 -18.40 -8.81
C SER A 57 9.21 -19.36 -8.54
N MET A 58 9.64 -19.45 -7.28
CA MET A 58 10.74 -20.34 -6.91
C MET A 58 10.36 -21.81 -6.98
N ALA A 59 9.08 -22.16 -6.84
CA ALA A 59 8.58 -23.53 -7.06
C ALA A 59 8.88 -24.05 -8.48
N VAL A 60 9.09 -23.15 -9.45
CA VAL A 60 9.45 -23.48 -10.84
C VAL A 60 10.83 -22.93 -11.24
N GLY A 61 11.67 -22.56 -10.27
CA GLY A 61 13.02 -22.06 -10.51
C GLY A 61 13.10 -20.67 -11.16
N LEU A 62 12.03 -19.86 -11.09
CA LEU A 62 12.00 -18.50 -11.66
C LEU A 62 12.26 -17.44 -10.59
N GLU A 63 13.25 -16.57 -10.83
CA GLU A 63 13.50 -15.38 -10.01
C GLU A 63 12.74 -14.17 -10.57
N VAL A 64 11.60 -13.83 -9.99
CA VAL A 64 10.81 -12.67 -10.42
C VAL A 64 11.30 -11.40 -9.74
N ARG A 65 11.62 -10.36 -10.52
CA ARG A 65 11.96 -9.03 -10.01
C ARG A 65 10.73 -8.14 -9.86
N VAL A 66 10.74 -7.24 -8.87
CA VAL A 66 9.61 -6.34 -8.55
C VAL A 66 10.06 -4.87 -8.61
N PRO A 67 10.33 -4.30 -9.81
CA PRO A 67 10.93 -2.98 -9.96
C PRO A 67 10.11 -1.84 -9.33
N PHE A 68 8.78 -1.98 -9.25
CA PHE A 68 7.91 -1.00 -8.60
C PHE A 68 7.94 -1.05 -7.06
N CYS A 69 8.55 -2.08 -6.47
CA CYS A 69 8.79 -2.17 -5.02
C CYS A 69 10.15 -1.57 -4.62
N ASP A 70 10.78 -0.78 -5.49
CA ASP A 70 11.97 -0.01 -5.13
C ASP A 70 11.62 1.05 -4.07
N HIS A 71 12.40 1.10 -2.99
CA HIS A 71 12.12 1.99 -1.85
C HIS A 71 12.15 3.46 -2.26
N ARG A 72 13.03 3.86 -3.18
CA ARG A 72 13.15 5.25 -3.64
C ARG A 72 11.91 5.67 -4.43
N LEU A 73 11.40 4.77 -5.27
CA LEU A 73 10.16 5.01 -6.00
C LEU A 73 8.96 5.12 -5.06
N VAL A 74 8.86 4.22 -4.08
CA VAL A 74 7.79 4.23 -3.09
C VAL A 74 7.83 5.51 -2.25
N GLU A 75 8.99 5.90 -1.74
CA GLU A 75 9.19 7.13 -0.96
C GLU A 75 8.84 8.38 -1.76
N TYR A 76 9.27 8.45 -3.03
CA TYR A 76 8.91 9.55 -3.92
C TYR A 76 7.40 9.65 -4.13
N VAL A 77 6.74 8.53 -4.43
CA VAL A 77 5.29 8.50 -4.71
C VAL A 77 4.46 8.67 -3.44
N TRP A 78 4.98 8.30 -2.27
CA TRP A 78 4.25 8.35 -0.99
C TRP A 78 3.61 9.72 -0.75
N ASN A 79 4.39 10.80 -0.90
CA ASN A 79 3.94 12.15 -0.62
C ASN A 79 3.36 12.91 -1.82
N LEU A 80 3.24 12.29 -2.99
CA LEU A 80 2.60 12.94 -4.13
C LEU A 80 1.10 13.19 -3.86
N PRO A 81 0.58 14.38 -4.23
CA PRO A 81 -0.85 14.67 -4.17
C PRO A 81 -1.68 13.62 -4.91
N TRP A 82 -2.81 13.21 -4.31
CA TRP A 82 -3.67 12.19 -4.91
C TRP A 82 -4.17 12.56 -6.31
N ALA A 83 -4.46 13.85 -6.53
CA ALA A 83 -4.87 14.38 -7.83
C ALA A 83 -3.85 14.13 -8.95
N LEU A 84 -2.56 13.94 -8.62
CA LEU A 84 -1.54 13.54 -9.59
C LEU A 84 -1.53 12.03 -9.79
N LYS A 85 -1.74 11.24 -8.72
CA LYS A 85 -1.80 9.77 -8.77
C LYS A 85 -2.98 9.26 -9.59
N SER A 86 -4.12 9.96 -9.51
CA SER A 86 -5.35 9.67 -10.26
C SER A 86 -5.96 10.96 -10.81
N VAL A 87 -5.82 11.16 -12.12
CA VAL A 87 -6.40 12.29 -12.85
C VAL A 87 -7.72 11.81 -13.46
N ALA A 88 -8.79 12.58 -13.28
CA ALA A 88 -10.12 12.27 -13.84
C ALA A 88 -10.66 10.86 -13.47
N GLY A 89 -10.30 10.35 -12.28
CA GLY A 89 -10.70 9.01 -11.84
C GLY A 89 -9.95 7.85 -12.52
N GLU A 90 -8.99 8.14 -13.42
CA GLU A 90 -8.18 7.12 -14.05
C GLU A 90 -7.12 6.60 -13.06
N SER A 91 -7.15 5.29 -12.81
CA SER A 91 -6.13 4.64 -11.99
C SER A 91 -4.78 4.61 -12.71
N LYS A 92 -3.70 4.80 -11.94
CA LYS A 92 -2.32 4.82 -12.45
C LYS A 92 -2.08 5.91 -13.51
N SER A 93 -2.85 7.00 -13.49
CA SER A 93 -2.71 8.07 -14.47
C SER A 93 -1.29 8.67 -14.47
N LEU A 94 -0.69 8.85 -13.29
CA LEU A 94 0.72 9.28 -13.17
C LEU A 94 1.67 8.38 -13.96
N LEU A 95 1.58 7.06 -13.74
CA LEU A 95 2.41 6.07 -14.41
C LEU A 95 2.17 6.08 -15.93
N ARG A 96 0.90 6.10 -16.35
CA ARG A 96 0.53 6.13 -17.77
C ARG A 96 1.10 7.36 -18.46
N ARG A 97 0.98 8.54 -17.85
CA ARG A 97 1.50 9.80 -18.39
C ARG A 97 3.03 9.80 -18.48
N ALA A 98 3.71 9.24 -17.47
CA ALA A 98 5.17 9.11 -17.48
C ALA A 98 5.70 8.23 -18.64
N LEU A 99 4.86 7.37 -19.22
CA LEU A 99 5.21 6.47 -20.33
C LEU A 99 4.76 6.98 -21.71
N ARG A 100 4.14 8.16 -21.81
CA ARG A 100 3.70 8.76 -23.10
C ARG A 100 4.82 9.54 -23.83
N GLY A 101 6.09 9.26 -23.51
CA GLY A 101 7.24 9.83 -24.20
C GLY A 101 7.29 9.44 -25.67
#